data_AF-Q6BRF9-F1
#
_entry.id   AF-Q6BRF9-F1
#
_cell.length_a   1.000
_cell.length_b   1.000
_cell.length_c   1.000
_cell.angle_alpha   90.00
_cell.angle_beta   90.00
_cell.angle_gamma   90.00
#
_symmetry.space_group_name_H-M   'P 1'
#
loop_
_entity.id
_entity.type
_entity.pdbx_description
1 polymer ?
#
loop_
_entity_poly.entity_id
_entity_poly.type
_entity_poly.pdbx_seq_one_letter_code
_entity_poly.pdbx_strand_id
1 'polypeptide(L)'
;MADKKDLTLEQLHDQVQSLSKVVEMQSQLIAKTGKQLMDIQVKDVKSKMNADTEKSSSKVANVDMDDYATNEDIIQLVGELQGQLDMLEDRNIRRTINSHLGIDDEDGLIIPIPNKDGDEPPYDFCPANIDELVKLNKYEIVQLCEFYELVIPMDQQEHLKRFLQNNNEMVDMEGAKRLLEVGADNATLMERVDAYSEKQIDELFDLLTRFIGVRVIRGNYAW
;
A
#
# COMPACT_ATOMS: atom_id res chain seq x y z
N MET A 1 29.20 25.79 -7.56
CA MET A 1 27.96 26.55 -7.82
C MET A 1 27.23 25.82 -8.93
N ALA A 2 26.22 25.02 -8.58
CA ALA A 2 25.45 24.23 -9.54
C ALA A 2 24.28 25.06 -10.06
N ASP A 3 24.21 25.15 -11.39
CA ASP A 3 23.25 25.89 -12.18
C ASP A 3 21.82 25.38 -11.91
N LYS A 4 20.97 26.19 -11.28
CA LYS A 4 19.52 25.95 -11.24
C LYS A 4 18.97 26.27 -12.62
N LYS A 5 18.72 25.24 -13.42
CA LYS A 5 18.02 25.35 -14.70
C LYS A 5 16.53 25.52 -14.39
N ASP A 6 16.07 26.76 -14.32
CA ASP A 6 14.66 27.09 -14.20
C ASP A 6 13.90 26.45 -15.37
N LEU A 7 13.03 25.47 -15.08
CA LEU A 7 12.09 24.93 -16.07
C LEU A 7 11.22 26.10 -16.55
N THR A 8 11.25 26.37 -17.85
CA THR A 8 10.51 27.47 -18.45
C THR A 8 9.00 27.22 -18.33
N LEU A 9 8.25 28.28 -18.07
CA LEU A 9 6.80 28.31 -17.84
C LEU A 9 6.00 27.62 -18.97
N GLU A 10 6.56 27.58 -20.18
CA GLU A 10 6.02 26.86 -21.34
C GLU A 10 6.05 25.33 -21.18
N GLN A 11 7.11 24.76 -20.60
CA GLN A 11 7.21 23.30 -20.37
C GLN A 11 6.21 22.82 -19.32
N LEU A 12 5.91 23.68 -18.33
CA LEU A 12 4.89 23.40 -17.32
C LEU A 12 3.48 23.44 -17.93
N HIS A 13 3.24 24.35 -18.88
CA HIS A 13 1.96 24.44 -19.59
C HIS A 13 1.71 23.23 -20.50
N ASP A 14 2.76 22.75 -21.20
CA ASP A 14 2.70 21.53 -22.02
C ASP A 14 2.47 20.28 -21.17
N GLN A 15 3.08 20.20 -19.98
CA GLN A 15 2.80 19.12 -19.03
C GLN A 15 1.37 19.15 -18.52
N VAL A 16 0.82 20.33 -18.21
CA VAL A 16 -0.59 20.48 -17.79
C VAL A 16 -1.56 20.10 -18.92
N GLN A 17 -1.27 20.45 -20.17
CA GLN A 17 -2.10 20.03 -21.31
C GLN A 17 -2.05 18.51 -21.55
N SER A 18 -0.86 17.91 -21.44
CA SER A 18 -0.73 16.45 -21.58
C SER A 18 -1.45 15.69 -20.46
N LEU A 19 -1.36 16.16 -19.21
CA LEU A 19 -2.13 15.61 -18.09
C LEU A 19 -3.64 15.76 -18.32
N SER A 20 -4.10 16.93 -18.77
CA SER A 20 -5.52 17.17 -19.01
C SER A 20 -6.08 16.23 -20.09
N LYS A 21 -5.28 15.93 -21.12
CA LYS A 21 -5.62 14.97 -22.19
C LYS A 21 -5.67 13.52 -21.68
N VAL A 22 -4.78 13.15 -20.76
CA VAL A 22 -4.80 11.82 -20.11
C VAL A 22 -6.03 11.67 -19.22
N VAL A 23 -6.40 12.71 -18.46
CA VAL A 23 -7.60 12.71 -17.62
C VAL A 23 -8.87 12.59 -18.47
N GLU A 24 -8.92 13.24 -19.64
CA GLU A 24 -10.05 13.12 -20.57
C GLU A 24 -10.17 11.70 -21.14
N MET A 25 -9.05 11.07 -21.52
CA MET A 25 -9.03 9.66 -21.95
C MET A 25 -9.47 8.72 -20.84
N GLN A 26 -9.02 8.93 -19.60
CA GLN A 26 -9.41 8.13 -18.45
C GLN A 26 -10.90 8.30 -18.12
N SER A 27 -11.44 9.52 -18.20
CA SER A 27 -12.87 9.78 -18.00
C SER A 27 -13.74 9.09 -19.06
N GLN A 28 -13.30 9.06 -20.32
CA GLN A 28 -14.00 8.34 -21.38
C GLN A 28 -13.94 6.83 -21.19
N LEU A 29 -12.80 6.31 -20.73
CA LEU A 29 -12.65 4.90 -20.41
C LEU A 29 -13.56 4.49 -19.25
N ILE A 30 -13.61 5.29 -18.17
CA ILE A 30 -14.50 5.07 -17.03
C ILE A 30 -15.97 5.10 -17.45
N ALA A 31 -16.38 6.05 -18.30
CA ALA A 31 -17.75 6.11 -18.80
C ALA A 31 -18.11 4.88 -19.66
N LYS A 32 -17.16 4.39 -20.47
CA LYS A 32 -17.33 3.18 -21.27
C LYS A 32 -17.42 1.93 -20.40
N THR A 33 -16.56 1.82 -19.39
CA THR A 33 -16.58 0.74 -18.41
C THR A 33 -17.86 0.76 -17.58
N GLY A 34 -18.31 1.94 -17.13
CA GLY A 34 -19.57 2.09 -16.40
C GLY A 34 -20.80 1.68 -17.22
N LYS A 35 -20.80 2.01 -18.52
CA LYS A 35 -21.85 1.55 -19.45
C LYS A 35 -21.83 0.03 -19.62
N GLN A 36 -20.65 -0.57 -19.77
CA GLN A 36 -20.50 -2.03 -19.85
C GLN A 36 -20.97 -2.71 -18.55
N LEU A 37 -20.69 -2.11 -17.39
CA LEU A 37 -21.09 -2.64 -16.08
C LEU A 37 -22.61 -2.58 -15.88
N MET A 38 -23.27 -1.50 -16.33
CA MET A 38 -24.74 -1.43 -16.35
C MET A 38 -25.35 -2.47 -17.28
N ASP A 39 -24.78 -2.68 -18.47
CA ASP A 39 -25.24 -3.70 -19.41
C ASP A 39 -25.08 -5.13 -18.84
N ILE A 40 -24.02 -5.38 -18.06
CA ILE A 40 -23.80 -6.64 -17.34
C ILE A 40 -24.87 -6.84 -16.27
N GLN A 41 -25.14 -5.84 -15.43
CA GLN A 41 -26.15 -5.96 -14.38
C GLN A 41 -27.56 -6.19 -14.94
N VAL A 42 -27.92 -5.52 -16.04
CA VAL A 42 -29.22 -5.72 -16.70
C VAL A 42 -29.32 -7.11 -17.34
N LYS A 43 -28.23 -7.64 -17.88
CA LYS A 43 -28.19 -9.02 -18.43
C LYS A 43 -28.27 -10.08 -17.33
N ASP A 44 -27.61 -9.89 -16.20
CA ASP A 44 -27.60 -10.85 -15.09
C ASP A 44 -28.98 -11.00 -14.45
N VAL A 45 -29.72 -9.89 -14.32
CA VAL A 45 -31.13 -9.90 -13.88
C VAL A 45 -32.04 -10.64 -14.88
N LYS A 46 -31.83 -10.44 -16.20
CA LYS A 46 -32.58 -11.18 -17.24
C LYS A 46 -32.23 -12.67 -17.27
N SER A 47 -30.98 -13.03 -17.02
CA SER A 47 -30.50 -14.41 -17.00
C SER A 47 -31.10 -15.19 -15.84
N LYS A 48 -31.09 -14.61 -14.63
CA LYS A 48 -31.72 -15.19 -13.44
C LYS A 48 -33.24 -15.35 -13.59
N MET A 49 -33.89 -14.43 -14.30
CA MET A 49 -35.33 -14.53 -14.60
C MET A 49 -35.66 -15.62 -15.63
N ASN A 50 -34.73 -15.99 -16.51
CA ASN A 50 -34.92 -17.06 -17.50
C ASN A 50 -34.56 -18.47 -16.97
N ALA A 51 -33.74 -18.56 -15.91
CA ALA A 51 -33.27 -19.83 -15.35
C ALA A 51 -34.38 -20.63 -14.61
N ASP A 52 -35.41 -19.96 -14.10
CA ASP A 52 -36.50 -20.62 -13.35
C ASP A 52 -37.60 -21.22 -14.23
N THR A 53 -37.55 -21.07 -15.57
CA THR A 53 -38.73 -21.41 -16.41
C THR A 53 -38.58 -22.60 -17.36
N GLU A 54 -37.41 -23.01 -17.86
CA GLU A 54 -37.40 -24.00 -18.96
C GLU A 54 -36.32 -25.09 -18.88
N LYS A 55 -36.71 -26.26 -18.36
CA LYS A 55 -36.24 -27.56 -18.87
C LYS A 55 -36.78 -27.73 -20.30
N SER A 56 -36.01 -27.44 -21.33
CA SER A 56 -35.96 -28.21 -22.58
C SER A 56 -35.09 -27.53 -23.64
N SER A 57 -34.52 -28.38 -24.49
CA SER A 57 -34.01 -28.12 -25.83
C SER A 57 -32.56 -27.62 -25.97
N SER A 58 -31.83 -28.50 -26.65
CA SER A 58 -30.58 -28.30 -27.36
C SER A 58 -30.47 -26.94 -28.05
N LYS A 59 -29.67 -26.06 -27.48
CA LYS A 59 -28.89 -25.06 -28.22
C LYS A 59 -27.54 -25.01 -27.53
N VAL A 60 -26.48 -25.19 -28.29
CA VAL A 60 -25.11 -24.93 -27.83
C VAL A 60 -25.13 -23.54 -27.22
N ALA A 61 -25.09 -23.48 -25.88
CA ALA A 61 -24.95 -22.25 -25.17
C ALA A 61 -23.64 -21.65 -25.67
N ASN A 62 -23.74 -20.52 -26.36
CA ASN A 62 -22.58 -19.69 -26.63
C ASN A 62 -22.17 -19.14 -25.26
N VAL A 63 -21.42 -19.96 -24.52
CA VAL A 63 -20.87 -19.60 -23.21
C VAL A 63 -19.95 -18.41 -23.49
N ASP A 64 -20.33 -17.25 -22.98
CA ASP A 64 -19.53 -16.03 -23.09
C ASP A 64 -18.26 -16.29 -22.28
N MET A 65 -17.16 -16.61 -22.98
CA MET A 65 -15.88 -16.97 -22.36
C MET A 65 -15.19 -15.75 -21.72
N ASP A 66 -15.72 -14.54 -21.92
CA ASP A 66 -15.25 -13.30 -21.30
C ASP A 66 -15.50 -13.26 -19.78
N ASP A 67 -16.42 -14.08 -19.25
CA ASP A 67 -16.69 -14.22 -17.80
C ASP A 67 -15.78 -15.25 -17.09
N TYR A 68 -14.96 -15.99 -17.85
CA TYR A 68 -14.06 -17.00 -17.31
C TYR A 68 -12.62 -16.49 -17.29
N ALA A 69 -11.93 -16.67 -16.16
CA ALA A 69 -10.49 -16.42 -16.08
C ALA A 69 -9.80 -17.19 -17.22
N THR A 70 -9.21 -16.44 -18.14
CA THR A 70 -8.53 -17.03 -19.28
C THR A 70 -7.22 -17.65 -18.80
N ASN A 71 -6.68 -18.59 -19.56
CA ASN A 71 -5.35 -19.13 -19.25
C ASN A 71 -4.29 -18.02 -19.20
N GLU A 72 -4.49 -16.92 -19.95
CA GLU A 72 -3.62 -15.74 -19.92
C GLU A 72 -3.69 -15.02 -18.56
N ASP A 73 -4.89 -14.82 -18.02
CA ASP A 73 -5.08 -14.20 -16.69
C ASP A 73 -4.44 -15.05 -15.59
N ILE A 74 -4.51 -16.37 -15.71
CA ILE A 74 -3.87 -17.31 -14.78
C ILE A 74 -2.34 -17.20 -14.89
N ILE A 75 -1.79 -17.14 -16.11
CA ILE A 75 -0.35 -16.97 -16.32
C ILE A 75 0.12 -15.63 -15.77
N GLN A 76 -0.64 -14.56 -16.00
CA GLN A 76 -0.35 -13.24 -15.45
C GLN A 76 -0.35 -13.26 -13.92
N LEU A 77 -1.40 -13.81 -13.29
CA LEU A 77 -1.49 -13.93 -11.85
C LEU A 77 -0.31 -14.74 -11.26
N VAL A 78 0.07 -15.84 -11.91
CA VAL A 78 1.22 -16.63 -11.48
C VAL A 78 2.51 -15.83 -11.60
N GLY A 79 2.67 -15.04 -12.66
CA GLY A 79 3.81 -14.12 -12.80
C GLY A 79 3.86 -13.04 -11.72
N GLU A 80 2.70 -12.45 -11.37
CA GLU A 80 2.59 -11.47 -10.29
C GLU A 80 2.91 -12.10 -8.92
N LEU A 81 2.40 -13.30 -8.65
CA LEU A 81 2.70 -14.03 -7.41
C LEU A 81 4.18 -14.42 -7.32
N GLN A 82 4.80 -14.83 -8.42
CA GLN A 82 6.24 -15.08 -8.47
C GLN A 82 7.01 -13.80 -8.17
N GLY A 83 6.64 -12.66 -8.77
CA GLY A 83 7.27 -11.37 -8.45
C GLY A 83 7.11 -10.97 -6.97
N GLN A 84 5.94 -11.20 -6.37
CA GLN A 84 5.72 -10.96 -4.95
C GLN A 84 6.56 -11.89 -4.05
N LEU A 85 6.73 -13.15 -4.44
CA LEU A 85 7.58 -14.10 -3.73
C LEU A 85 9.06 -13.71 -3.82
N ASP A 86 9.52 -13.31 -5.00
CA ASP A 86 10.90 -12.84 -5.21
C ASP A 86 11.19 -11.58 -4.37
N MET A 87 10.25 -10.63 -4.31
CA MET A 87 10.36 -9.46 -3.43
C MET A 87 10.39 -9.83 -1.94
N LEU A 88 9.61 -10.84 -1.53
CA LEU A 88 9.63 -11.33 -0.15
C LEU A 88 10.97 -12.00 0.17
N GLU A 89 11.51 -12.79 -0.75
CA GLU A 89 12.81 -13.43 -0.61
C GLU A 89 13.94 -12.40 -0.49
N ASP A 90 13.97 -11.38 -1.36
CA ASP A 90 14.96 -10.30 -1.29
C ASP A 90 14.92 -9.59 0.08
N ARG A 91 13.72 -9.23 0.55
CA ARG A 91 13.53 -8.65 1.89
C ARG A 91 14.04 -9.58 2.99
N ASN A 92 13.83 -10.89 2.86
CA ASN A 92 14.27 -11.85 3.86
C ASN A 92 15.79 -12.02 3.87
N ILE A 93 16.43 -12.00 2.69
CA ILE A 93 17.90 -11.99 2.56
C ILE A 93 18.47 -10.75 3.25
N ARG A 94 17.93 -9.56 2.95
CA ARG A 94 18.38 -8.29 3.57
C ARG A 94 18.22 -8.32 5.10
N ARG A 95 17.07 -8.80 5.61
CA ARG A 95 16.85 -8.99 7.06
C ARG A 95 17.84 -9.96 7.69
N THR A 96 18.13 -11.07 7.01
CA THR A 96 19.07 -12.07 7.52
C THR A 96 20.46 -11.47 7.65
N ILE A 97 20.89 -10.65 6.69
CA ILE A 97 22.16 -9.93 6.79
C ILE A 97 22.13 -8.95 7.97
N ASN A 98 21.08 -8.11 8.04
CA ASN A 98 20.90 -7.13 9.11
C ASN A 98 20.82 -7.78 10.51
N SER A 99 20.37 -9.03 10.62
CA SER A 99 20.28 -9.76 11.89
C SER A 99 21.62 -10.04 12.57
N HIS A 100 22.72 -9.95 11.81
CA HIS A 100 24.05 -10.04 12.38
C HIS A 100 24.45 -8.75 13.12
N LEU A 101 23.83 -7.62 12.79
CA LEU A 101 24.12 -6.33 13.41
C LEU A 101 23.46 -6.22 14.78
N GLY A 102 24.26 -5.86 15.79
CA GLY A 102 23.80 -5.58 17.15
C GLY A 102 24.12 -4.16 17.60
N ILE A 103 23.76 -3.85 18.85
CA ILE A 103 24.09 -2.56 19.49
C ILE A 103 25.61 -2.32 19.59
N ASP A 104 26.39 -3.40 19.60
CA ASP A 104 27.85 -3.36 19.71
C ASP A 104 28.54 -3.05 18.35
N ASP A 105 27.79 -3.07 17.24
CA ASP A 105 28.29 -2.85 15.88
C ASP A 105 27.92 -1.44 15.38
N GLU A 106 28.43 -0.38 16.04
CA GLU A 106 28.08 1.02 15.72
C GLU A 106 28.28 1.38 14.23
N ASP A 107 29.39 0.93 13.64
CA ASP A 107 29.73 1.11 12.21
C ASP A 107 29.06 0.07 11.27
N GLY A 108 28.21 -0.80 11.82
CA GLY A 108 27.52 -1.85 11.09
C GLY A 108 26.58 -1.27 10.03
N LEU A 109 26.87 -1.53 8.76
CA LEU A 109 26.07 -1.03 7.64
C LEU A 109 24.72 -1.74 7.56
N ILE A 110 23.64 -0.98 7.66
CA ILE A 110 22.29 -1.48 7.51
C ILE A 110 21.97 -1.59 6.03
N ILE A 111 21.50 -2.75 5.59
CA ILE A 111 21.00 -2.91 4.23
C ILE A 111 19.55 -2.41 4.18
N PRO A 112 19.24 -1.39 3.36
CA PRO A 112 17.89 -0.84 3.25
C PRO A 112 16.92 -1.90 2.74
N ILE A 113 15.74 -2.00 3.35
CA ILE A 113 14.70 -2.95 2.94
C ILE A 113 13.69 -2.23 2.06
N PRO A 114 13.25 -2.79 0.93
CA PRO A 114 12.18 -2.20 0.14
C PRO A 114 10.82 -2.28 0.85
N ASN A 115 9.92 -1.35 0.53
CA ASN A 115 8.54 -1.36 1.03
C ASN A 115 7.70 -2.46 0.33
N LYS A 116 6.38 -2.49 0.57
CA LYS A 116 5.49 -3.50 -0.04
C LYS A 116 5.39 -3.38 -1.56
N ASP A 117 5.56 -2.17 -2.09
CA ASP A 117 5.52 -1.88 -3.52
C ASP A 117 6.86 -2.13 -4.22
N GLY A 118 7.90 -2.46 -3.46
CA GLY A 118 9.25 -2.70 -3.97
C GLY A 118 10.13 -1.44 -4.04
N ASP A 119 9.64 -0.29 -3.56
CA ASP A 119 10.40 0.95 -3.54
C ASP A 119 11.44 0.93 -2.42
N GLU A 120 12.64 1.41 -2.73
CA GLU A 120 13.70 1.59 -1.74
C GLU A 120 13.44 2.84 -0.89
N PRO A 121 13.76 2.79 0.42
CA PRO A 121 13.62 3.96 1.27
C PRO A 121 14.58 5.06 0.81
N PRO A 122 14.13 6.32 0.69
CA PRO A 122 14.97 7.45 0.38
C PRO A 122 16.15 7.59 1.35
N TYR A 123 17.32 7.90 0.78
CA TYR A 123 18.58 8.12 1.53
C TYR A 123 18.49 9.24 2.57
N ASP A 124 17.55 10.18 2.40
CA ASP A 124 17.41 11.34 3.27
C ASP A 124 16.93 10.98 4.69
N PHE A 125 16.26 9.84 4.87
CA PHE A 125 15.75 9.41 6.18
C PHE A 125 15.99 7.94 6.52
N CYS A 126 16.55 7.13 5.62
CA CYS A 126 16.98 5.77 5.94
C CYS A 126 18.36 5.80 6.63
N PRO A 127 18.50 5.25 7.85
CA PRO A 127 19.79 5.19 8.52
C PRO A 127 20.74 4.26 7.76
N ALA A 128 21.99 4.70 7.54
CA ALA A 128 23.01 3.92 6.85
C ALA A 128 23.73 2.93 7.77
N ASN A 129 23.80 3.24 9.06
CA ASN A 129 24.48 2.45 10.09
C ASN A 129 23.68 2.39 11.40
N ILE A 130 24.15 1.56 12.32
CA ILE A 130 23.50 1.35 13.63
C ILE A 130 23.53 2.63 14.49
N ASP A 131 24.61 3.40 14.47
CA ASP A 131 24.71 4.65 15.22
C ASP A 131 23.64 5.68 14.78
N GLU A 132 23.43 5.84 13.47
CA GLU A 132 22.37 6.66 12.88
C GLU A 132 20.98 6.15 13.25
N LEU A 133 20.76 4.83 13.20
CA LEU A 133 19.51 4.20 13.62
C LEU A 133 19.19 4.52 15.09
N VAL A 134 20.16 4.41 15.98
CA VAL A 134 19.96 4.70 17.42
C VAL A 134 19.73 6.19 17.68
N LYS A 135 20.22 7.09 16.82
CA LYS A 135 20.05 8.54 16.95
C LYS A 135 18.79 9.11 16.27
N LEU A 136 17.97 8.26 15.64
CA LEU A 136 16.74 8.71 14.97
C LEU A 136 15.82 9.48 15.91
N ASN A 137 15.36 10.63 15.42
CA ASN A 137 14.37 11.49 16.07
C ASN A 137 12.96 10.92 15.95
N LYS A 138 12.04 11.37 16.83
CA LYS A 138 10.63 10.95 16.83
C LYS A 138 9.98 11.10 15.45
N TYR A 139 10.28 12.19 14.76
CA TYR A 139 9.77 12.46 13.41
C TYR A 139 10.24 11.43 12.37
N GLU A 140 11.53 11.12 12.36
CA GLU A 140 12.14 10.19 11.41
C GLU A 140 11.65 8.74 11.64
N ILE A 141 11.46 8.36 12.90
CA ILE A 141 10.89 7.05 13.27
C ILE A 141 9.47 6.92 12.70
N VAL A 142 8.60 7.92 12.92
CA VAL A 142 7.22 7.88 12.42
C VAL A 142 7.20 7.92 10.89
N GLN A 143 8.06 8.71 10.26
CA GLN A 143 8.17 8.77 8.80
C GLN A 143 8.58 7.43 8.19
N LEU A 144 9.58 6.75 8.77
CA LEU A 144 9.99 5.40 8.34
C LEU A 144 8.88 4.37 8.58
N CYS A 145 8.19 4.46 9.71
CA CYS A 145 7.06 3.59 10.01
C CYS A 145 5.88 3.79 9.03
N GLU A 146 5.61 5.01 8.58
CA GLU A 146 4.62 5.28 7.52
C GLU A 146 5.09 4.74 6.17
N PHE A 147 6.35 4.94 5.80
CA PHE A 147 6.93 4.41 4.57
C PHE A 147 6.83 2.88 4.48
N TYR A 148 7.06 2.18 5.60
CA TYR A 148 6.95 0.72 5.68
C TYR A 148 5.54 0.21 6.00
N GLU A 149 4.56 1.10 6.12
CA GLU A 149 3.19 0.79 6.54
C GLU A 149 3.13 -0.04 7.84
N LEU A 150 4.07 0.19 8.76
CA LEU A 150 4.11 -0.44 10.08
C LEU A 150 3.11 0.19 11.04
N VAL A 151 2.69 1.42 10.74
CA VAL A 151 1.74 2.18 11.52
C VAL A 151 0.50 2.42 10.67
N ILE A 152 -0.63 1.98 11.20
CA ILE A 152 -1.93 2.48 10.78
C ILE A 152 -2.06 3.87 11.41
N PRO A 153 -2.26 4.94 10.63
CA PRO A 153 -2.38 6.28 11.20
C PRO A 153 -3.54 6.31 12.23
N MET A 154 -3.37 7.14 13.27
CA MET A 154 -4.20 7.07 14.49
C MET A 154 -5.69 7.34 14.26
N ASP A 155 -6.00 8.12 13.23
CA ASP A 155 -7.34 8.33 12.67
C ASP A 155 -7.96 7.00 12.21
N GLN A 156 -7.24 6.23 11.39
CA GLN A 156 -7.68 4.91 10.94
C GLN A 156 -7.78 3.90 12.08
N GLN A 157 -6.96 4.01 13.14
CA GLN A 157 -7.10 3.16 14.32
C GLN A 157 -8.39 3.43 15.12
N GLU A 158 -8.79 4.69 15.29
CA GLU A 158 -10.07 5.01 15.94
C GLU A 158 -11.25 4.53 15.09
N HIS A 159 -11.19 4.74 13.77
CA HIS A 159 -12.21 4.27 12.85
C HIS A 159 -12.27 2.74 12.81
N LEU A 160 -11.13 2.05 12.83
CA LEU A 160 -11.05 0.59 12.90
C LEU A 160 -11.57 0.07 14.26
N LYS A 161 -11.26 0.74 15.37
CA LYS A 161 -11.83 0.40 16.69
C LYS A 161 -13.35 0.58 16.72
N ARG A 162 -13.87 1.68 16.15
CA ARG A 162 -15.33 1.89 16.01
C ARG A 162 -15.97 0.87 15.09
N PHE A 163 -15.30 0.50 13.99
CA PHE A 163 -15.73 -0.53 13.06
C PHE A 163 -15.77 -1.92 13.72
N LEU A 164 -14.71 -2.30 14.46
CA LEU A 164 -14.63 -3.57 15.19
C LEU A 164 -15.59 -3.65 16.38
N GLN A 165 -15.87 -2.53 17.05
CA GLN A 165 -16.88 -2.45 18.12
C GLN A 165 -18.31 -2.52 17.59
N ASN A 166 -18.54 -2.08 16.34
CA ASN A 166 -19.84 -2.15 15.66
C ASN A 166 -20.11 -3.50 14.97
N ASN A 167 -19.32 -4.54 15.22
CA ASN A 167 -19.54 -5.91 14.71
C ASN A 167 -20.89 -6.48 15.17
N ASN A 168 -21.97 -6.12 14.48
CA ASN A 168 -23.20 -6.90 14.51
C ASN A 168 -23.99 -6.92 13.19
N GLU A 169 -23.77 -6.03 12.22
CA GLU A 169 -24.47 -6.14 10.94
C GLU A 169 -23.54 -5.76 9.78
N MET A 170 -23.58 -6.61 8.75
CA MET A 170 -22.95 -6.56 7.43
C MET A 170 -21.93 -5.44 7.17
N VAL A 171 -20.73 -5.85 6.71
CA VAL A 171 -19.70 -4.95 6.14
C VAL A 171 -20.35 -4.04 5.11
N ASP A 172 -20.70 -2.83 5.54
CA ASP A 172 -21.22 -1.80 4.66
C ASP A 172 -20.05 -1.30 3.81
N MET A 173 -20.23 -1.35 2.48
CA MET A 173 -19.20 -0.97 1.53
C MET A 173 -18.72 0.47 1.79
N GLU A 174 -19.59 1.33 2.34
CA GLU A 174 -19.27 2.69 2.77
C GLU A 174 -18.40 2.78 4.03
N GLY A 175 -18.45 1.79 4.93
CA GLY A 175 -17.57 1.72 6.09
C GLY A 175 -16.14 1.34 5.72
N ALA A 176 -16.01 0.40 4.78
CA ALA A 176 -14.72 0.04 4.17
C ALA A 176 -14.17 1.19 3.31
N LYS A 177 -15.03 1.88 2.56
CA LYS A 177 -14.64 3.03 1.75
C LYS A 177 -14.19 4.22 2.59
N ARG A 178 -14.83 4.49 3.74
CA ARG A 178 -14.38 5.51 4.69
C ARG A 178 -13.03 5.18 5.34
N LEU A 179 -12.76 3.91 5.64
CA LEU A 179 -11.42 3.49 6.10
C LEU A 179 -10.34 3.77 5.05
N LEU A 180 -10.66 3.63 3.76
CA LEU A 180 -9.75 3.93 2.65
C LEU A 180 -9.66 5.43 2.33
N GLU A 181 -10.75 6.20 2.49
CA GLU A 181 -10.82 7.64 2.21
C GLU A 181 -10.20 8.51 3.31
N VAL A 182 -10.04 8.02 4.55
CA VAL A 182 -9.46 8.77 5.69
C VAL A 182 -7.95 9.01 5.57
N GLY A 183 -7.26 8.42 4.58
CA GLY A 183 -5.88 8.84 4.23
C GLY A 183 -5.76 10.30 3.73
N ALA A 184 -6.87 11.06 3.66
CA ALA A 184 -6.96 12.39 3.09
C ALA A 184 -7.14 13.54 4.11
N ASP A 185 -7.05 13.30 5.43
CA ASP A 185 -7.02 14.38 6.41
C ASP A 185 -5.58 14.89 6.64
N ASN A 186 -5.36 16.14 6.20
CA ASN A 186 -4.10 16.89 6.19
C ASN A 186 -3.56 17.26 7.60
N ALA A 187 -3.61 16.35 8.58
CA ALA A 187 -2.75 16.51 9.74
C ALA A 187 -1.31 16.43 9.24
N THR A 188 -0.53 17.49 9.43
CA THR A 188 0.88 17.46 9.06
C THR A 188 1.57 16.34 9.84
N LEU A 189 2.52 15.64 9.23
CA LEU A 189 3.27 14.55 9.88
C LEU A 189 3.78 14.96 11.28
N MET A 190 4.09 16.25 11.45
CA MET A 190 4.48 16.88 12.70
C MET A 190 3.39 16.83 13.79
N GLU A 191 2.13 17.11 13.46
CA GLU A 191 1.01 17.02 14.41
C GLU A 191 0.72 15.57 14.83
N ARG A 192 0.94 14.60 13.94
CA ARG A 192 0.83 13.17 14.27
C ARG A 192 1.96 12.72 15.18
N VAL A 193 3.19 13.18 14.93
CA VAL A 193 4.37 12.89 15.76
C VAL A 193 4.16 13.42 17.19
N ASP A 194 3.59 14.61 17.34
CA ASP A 194 3.30 15.21 18.65
C ASP A 194 2.19 14.48 19.42
N ALA A 195 1.30 13.77 18.72
CA ALA A 195 0.26 12.96 19.35
C ALA A 195 0.80 11.66 19.99
N TYR A 196 2.00 11.21 19.63
CA TYR A 196 2.60 10.01 20.20
C TYR A 196 3.28 10.29 21.55
N SER A 197 2.96 9.46 22.54
CA SER A 197 3.72 9.42 23.80
C SER A 197 5.12 8.84 23.57
N GLU A 198 6.07 9.17 24.44
CA GLU A 198 7.45 8.65 24.34
C GLU A 198 7.52 7.14 24.34
N LYS A 199 6.69 6.50 25.16
CA LYS A 199 6.58 5.04 25.20
C LYS A 199 6.09 4.44 23.88
N GLN A 200 5.15 5.11 23.20
CA GLN A 200 4.69 4.65 21.89
C GLN A 200 5.77 4.81 20.83
N ILE A 201 6.58 5.87 20.89
CA ILE A 201 7.72 6.02 19.97
C ILE A 201 8.75 4.89 20.19
N ASP A 202 9.02 4.50 21.42
CA ASP A 202 9.93 3.38 21.70
C ASP A 202 9.36 2.05 21.17
N GLU A 203 8.06 1.81 21.32
CA GLU A 203 7.38 0.65 20.74
C GLU A 203 7.43 0.66 19.19
N LEU A 204 7.29 1.83 18.57
CA LEU A 204 7.43 2.00 17.11
C LEU A 204 8.86 1.78 16.65
N PHE A 205 9.84 2.24 17.42
CA PHE A 205 11.24 1.99 17.17
C PHE A 205 11.54 0.50 17.18
N ASP A 206 11.09 -0.22 18.22
CA ASP A 206 11.28 -1.68 18.32
C ASP A 206 10.57 -2.43 17.18
N LEU A 207 9.41 -1.94 16.73
CA LEU A 207 8.70 -2.50 15.57
C LEU A 207 9.49 -2.28 14.27
N LEU A 208 10.09 -1.10 14.10
CA LEU A 208 10.92 -0.74 12.96
C LEU A 208 12.21 -1.58 12.93
N THR A 209 12.93 -1.67 14.05
CA THR A 209 14.17 -2.47 14.12
C THR A 209 13.90 -3.95 13.87
N ARG A 210 12.78 -4.47 14.38
CA ARG A 210 12.31 -5.83 14.08
C ARG A 210 11.97 -6.02 12.60
N PHE A 211 11.34 -5.04 11.96
CA PHE A 211 11.03 -5.11 10.54
C PHE A 211 12.30 -5.10 9.67
N ILE A 212 13.28 -4.26 10.02
CA ILE A 212 14.59 -4.18 9.36
C ILE A 212 15.43 -5.44 9.67
N GLY A 213 15.15 -6.11 10.77
CA GLY A 213 15.83 -7.32 11.22
C GLY A 213 17.10 -7.04 12.02
N VAL A 214 17.23 -5.88 12.65
CA VAL A 214 18.41 -5.48 13.43
C VAL A 214 18.22 -5.81 14.91
N ARG A 215 19.30 -6.18 15.61
CA ARG A 215 19.26 -6.56 17.03
C ARG A 215 19.41 -5.38 18.00
N VAL A 216 18.61 -4.34 17.80
CA VAL A 216 18.63 -3.12 18.62
C VAL A 216 17.23 -2.89 19.19
N ILE A 217 17.17 -2.67 20.50
CA ILE A 217 15.92 -2.54 21.28
C ILE A 217 16.03 -1.31 22.17
N ARG A 218 14.97 -0.52 22.25
CA ARG A 218 14.80 0.52 23.28
C ARG A 218 13.83 0.08 24.38
N GLY A 219 12.86 -0.76 24.05
CA GLY A 219 11.91 -1.33 25.01
C GLY A 219 12.49 -2.46 25.88
N ASN A 220 11.70 -2.85 26.88
CA ASN A 220 12.03 -3.91 27.85
C ASN A 220 11.60 -5.32 27.39
N TYR A 221 11.23 -5.48 26.12
CA TYR A 221 10.75 -6.76 25.58
C TYR A 221 11.95 -7.58 25.11
N ALA A 222 12.19 -8.71 25.76
CA ALA A 222 13.13 -9.71 25.26
C ALA A 222 12.47 -10.46 24.09
N TRP A 223 13.12 -10.46 22.93
CA TRP A 223 12.70 -11.19 21.73
C TRP A 223 13.79 -12.17 21.29
#